data_AF-X1RS54-F1
#
_entry.id   AF-X1RS54-F1
#
_cell.length_a   1.000
_cell.length_b   1.000
_cell.length_c   1.000
_cell.angle_alpha   90.00
_cell.angle_beta   90.00
_cell.angle_gamma   90.00
#
_symmetry.space_group_name_H-M   'P 1'
#
loop_
_entity.id
_entity.type
_entity.pdbx_description
1 polymer ?
#
loop_
_entity_poly.entity_id
_entity_poly.type
_entity_poly.pdbx_seq_one_letter_code
_entity_poly.pdbx_strand_id
1 'polypeptide(L)'
;MQTIKRGESIRQEYAEWLQGYNWDYFLTSTFRQPRREPYYALRTVWRELKKSFVARAFLVAEPHQSGDLHIHGLAAGRGPGWQPELELPWDIWAGLFDRFGRAKVEACNSQEAVTGYCAKYLLKQQSRVCDYYEVFGNKNAWHNGRDLTTL
;
A
#
# COMPACT_ATOMS: atom_id res chain seq x y z
N MET A 1 -20.75 0.10 -21.90
CA MET A 1 -19.40 -0.14 -22.50
C MET A 1 -18.37 0.96 -22.21
N GLN A 2 -18.73 2.24 -22.00
CA GLN A 2 -17.75 3.31 -21.70
C GLN A 2 -17.16 3.26 -20.28
N THR A 3 -17.93 2.89 -19.25
CA THR A 3 -17.48 2.92 -17.84
C THR A 3 -16.40 1.89 -17.53
N ILE A 4 -16.50 0.69 -18.12
CA ILE A 4 -15.51 -0.39 -17.96
C ILE A 4 -14.15 0.05 -18.50
N LYS A 5 -14.13 0.70 -19.68
CA LYS A 5 -12.90 1.25 -20.28
C LYS A 5 -12.25 2.33 -19.42
N ARG A 6 -13.04 3.16 -18.73
CA ARG A 6 -12.53 4.22 -17.84
C ARG A 6 -11.96 3.67 -16.53
N GLY A 7 -12.58 2.64 -15.95
CA GLY A 7 -12.04 1.98 -14.77
C GLY A 7 -10.71 1.28 -15.07
N GLU A 8 -10.63 0.60 -16.20
CA GLU A 8 -9.40 -0.05 -16.65
C GLU A 8 -8.28 0.96 -16.93
N SER A 9 -8.57 2.10 -17.55
CA SER A 9 -7.57 3.15 -17.80
C SER A 9 -7.02 3.76 -16.52
N ILE A 10 -7.89 4.09 -15.55
CA ILE A 10 -7.46 4.63 -14.26
C ILE A 10 -6.58 3.61 -13.51
N ARG A 11 -6.98 2.33 -13.51
CA ARG A 11 -6.17 1.26 -12.89
C ARG A 11 -4.77 1.20 -13.51
N GLN A 12 -4.70 1.31 -14.82
CA GLN A 12 -3.46 1.26 -15.57
C GLN A 12 -2.57 2.47 -15.26
N GLU A 13 -3.13 3.68 -15.27
CA GLU A 13 -2.41 4.92 -14.92
C GLU A 13 -1.84 4.88 -13.49
N TYR A 14 -2.59 4.35 -12.52
CA TYR A 14 -2.08 4.17 -11.15
C TYR A 14 -1.00 3.09 -11.07
N ALA A 15 -1.16 1.99 -11.80
CA ALA A 15 -0.14 0.95 -11.84
C ALA A 15 1.17 1.50 -12.41
N GLU A 16 1.11 2.20 -13.55
CA GLU A 16 2.27 2.84 -14.19
C GLU A 16 2.93 3.88 -13.28
N TRP A 17 2.12 4.72 -12.62
CA TRP A 17 2.65 5.68 -11.65
C TRP A 17 3.36 4.99 -10.48
N LEU A 18 2.78 3.92 -9.93
CA LEU A 18 3.38 3.17 -8.81
C LEU A 18 4.64 2.41 -9.24
N GLN A 19 4.70 1.94 -10.49
CA GLN A 19 5.89 1.26 -11.05
C GLN A 19 7.08 2.19 -11.20
N GLY A 20 6.86 3.49 -11.35
CA GLY A 20 7.94 4.49 -11.35
C GLY A 20 8.68 4.66 -10.02
N TYR A 21 8.32 3.87 -8.98
CA TYR A 21 8.95 3.90 -7.67
C TYR A 21 9.43 2.52 -7.24
N ASN A 22 10.53 2.52 -6.49
CA ASN A 22 11.02 1.33 -5.83
C ASN A 22 10.24 1.06 -4.53
N TRP A 23 9.73 -0.17 -4.42
CA TRP A 23 9.03 -0.69 -3.25
C TRP A 23 9.79 -1.85 -2.60
N ASP A 24 9.94 -1.78 -1.29
CA ASP A 24 10.64 -2.81 -0.52
C ASP A 24 9.68 -3.93 -0.15
N TYR A 25 8.51 -3.55 0.37
CA TYR A 25 7.55 -4.49 0.92
C TYR A 25 6.13 -4.29 0.40
N PHE A 26 5.48 -5.41 0.14
CA PHE A 26 4.04 -5.52 0.08
C PHE A 26 3.52 -5.88 1.47
N LEU A 27 2.37 -5.31 1.86
CA LEU A 27 1.71 -5.67 3.10
C LEU A 27 0.20 -5.72 3.00
N THR A 28 -0.40 -6.50 3.90
CA THR A 28 -1.82 -6.40 4.20
C THR A 28 -2.08 -6.34 5.71
N SER A 29 -3.23 -5.76 6.08
CA SER A 29 -3.69 -5.70 7.47
C SER A 29 -5.20 -5.87 7.56
N THR A 30 -5.64 -6.82 8.37
CA THR A 30 -7.04 -7.06 8.75
C THR A 30 -7.20 -6.85 10.25
N PHE A 31 -8.09 -5.93 10.61
CA PHE A 31 -8.27 -5.52 12.01
C PHE A 31 -9.03 -6.58 12.82
N ARG A 32 -8.56 -6.92 14.03
CA ARG A 32 -9.28 -7.74 15.03
C ARG A 32 -10.61 -7.09 15.41
N GLN A 33 -10.58 -5.77 15.52
CA GLN A 33 -11.77 -4.95 15.75
C GLN A 33 -12.16 -4.27 14.43
N PRO A 34 -13.38 -4.52 13.92
CA PRO A 34 -13.94 -3.88 12.73
C PRO A 34 -13.64 -2.38 12.66
N ARG A 35 -13.00 -1.95 11.57
CA ARG A 35 -12.86 -0.52 11.24
C ARG A 35 -13.82 -0.19 10.12
N ARG A 36 -14.56 0.90 10.27
CA ARG A 36 -15.53 1.40 9.27
C ARG A 36 -15.05 2.64 8.54
N GLU A 37 -14.19 3.44 9.19
CA GLU A 37 -13.70 4.71 8.65
C GLU A 37 -12.35 4.54 7.95
N PRO A 38 -12.30 4.62 6.60
CA PRO A 38 -11.10 4.31 5.84
C PRO A 38 -9.95 5.26 6.13
N TYR A 39 -10.23 6.56 6.25
CA TYR A 39 -9.26 7.58 6.60
C TYR A 39 -8.50 7.23 7.89
N TYR A 40 -9.24 6.95 8.97
CA TYR A 40 -8.62 6.62 10.26
C TYR A 40 -7.90 5.27 10.21
N ALA A 41 -8.43 4.28 9.48
CA ALA A 41 -7.78 3.00 9.29
C ALA A 41 -6.39 3.17 8.65
N LEU A 42 -6.30 3.86 7.49
CA LEU A 42 -5.03 4.11 6.79
C LEU A 42 -4.04 4.89 7.66
N ARG A 43 -4.51 5.96 8.33
CA ARG A 43 -3.66 6.78 9.21
C ARG A 43 -3.10 6.00 10.39
N THR A 44 -3.85 5.05 10.94
CA THR A 44 -3.36 4.19 12.04
C THR A 44 -2.33 3.17 11.56
N VAL A 45 -2.55 2.53 10.42
CA VAL A 45 -1.55 1.63 9.81
C VAL A 45 -0.26 2.41 9.51
N TRP A 46 -0.36 3.59 8.90
CA TRP A 46 0.79 4.45 8.64
C TRP A 46 1.58 4.79 9.90
N ARG A 47 0.89 5.12 11.01
CA ARG A 47 1.57 5.41 12.29
C ARG A 47 2.35 4.22 12.83
N GLU A 48 1.90 3.00 12.56
CA GLU A 48 2.63 1.79 12.94
C GLU A 48 3.85 1.58 12.04
N LEU A 49 3.68 1.68 10.72
CA LEU A 49 4.76 1.53 9.75
C LEU A 49 5.93 2.49 10.00
N LYS A 50 5.65 3.72 10.44
CA LYS A 50 6.69 4.70 10.79
C LYS A 50 7.62 4.25 11.92
N LYS A 51 7.19 3.36 12.80
CA LYS A 51 8.05 2.83 13.87
C LYS A 51 9.15 1.93 13.30
N SER A 52 8.87 1.27 12.19
CA SER A 52 9.79 0.44 11.42
C SER A 52 10.52 1.21 10.32
N PHE A 53 10.69 2.52 10.51
CA PHE A 53 11.43 3.42 9.63
C PHE A 53 10.91 3.53 8.18
N VAL A 54 9.69 3.06 7.91
CA VAL A 54 9.06 3.24 6.59
C VAL A 54 8.95 4.73 6.27
N ALA A 55 9.51 5.14 5.15
CA ALA A 55 9.59 6.54 4.74
C ALA A 55 8.50 6.94 3.75
N ARG A 56 8.06 5.99 2.91
CA ARG A 56 6.97 6.14 1.94
C ARG A 56 6.02 4.95 2.05
N ALA A 57 4.73 5.20 1.89
CA ALA A 57 3.76 4.12 1.70
C ALA A 57 2.63 4.53 0.77
N PHE A 58 2.12 3.57 0.01
CA PHE A 58 0.86 3.69 -0.70
C PHE A 58 -0.11 2.69 -0.08
N LEU A 59 -1.19 3.17 0.55
CA LEU A 59 -2.14 2.30 1.25
C LEU A 59 -3.54 2.44 0.66
N VAL A 60 -4.22 1.31 0.49
CA VAL A 60 -5.59 1.20 -0.04
C VAL A 60 -6.46 0.46 0.95
N ALA A 61 -7.62 1.01 1.27
CA ALA A 61 -8.64 0.37 2.08
C ALA A 61 -9.69 -0.29 1.17
N GLU A 62 -9.86 -1.60 1.34
CA GLU A 62 -10.87 -2.40 0.66
C GLU A 62 -11.93 -2.88 1.67
N PRO A 63 -13.23 -2.83 1.34
CA PRO A 63 -14.25 -3.56 2.09
C PRO A 63 -14.03 -5.07 1.97
N HIS A 64 -13.67 -5.72 3.08
CA HIS A 64 -13.61 -7.17 3.20
C HIS A 64 -15.03 -7.76 3.16
N GLN A 65 -15.15 -9.03 2.75
CA GLN A 65 -16.45 -9.71 2.64
C GLN A 65 -17.22 -9.78 3.97
N SER A 66 -16.52 -9.70 5.11
CA SER A 66 -17.11 -9.63 6.44
C SER A 66 -17.77 -8.28 6.78
N GLY A 67 -17.59 -7.26 5.94
CA GLY A 67 -18.02 -5.88 6.21
C GLY A 67 -16.97 -5.01 6.91
N ASP A 68 -15.79 -5.58 7.19
CA ASP A 68 -14.65 -4.86 7.79
C ASP A 68 -13.75 -4.24 6.73
N LEU A 69 -12.94 -3.25 7.10
CA LEU A 69 -11.89 -2.77 6.21
C LEU A 69 -10.66 -3.69 6.24
N HIS A 70 -10.13 -3.98 5.05
CA HIS A 70 -8.86 -4.64 4.81
C HIS A 70 -7.91 -3.67 4.12
N ILE A 71 -6.67 -3.58 4.61
CA ILE A 71 -5.68 -2.67 4.04
C ILE A 71 -4.72 -3.47 3.15
N HIS A 72 -4.49 -2.96 1.95
CA HIS A 72 -3.40 -3.36 1.07
C HIS A 72 -2.38 -2.22 1.02
N GLY A 73 -1.09 -2.53 1.03
CA GLY A 73 -0.06 -1.52 1.08
C GLY A 73 1.22 -1.87 0.34
N LEU A 74 1.86 -0.83 -0.17
CA LEU A 74 3.26 -0.82 -0.57
C LEU A 74 4.02 0.06 0.43
N ALA A 75 5.17 -0.39 0.89
CA ALA A 75 6.02 0.33 1.83
C ALA A 75 7.46 0.36 1.32
N ALA A 76 8.13 1.49 1.53
CA ALA A 76 9.53 1.64 1.16
C ALA A 76 10.29 2.65 2.03
N GLY A 77 11.62 2.54 1.94
CA GLY A 77 12.58 3.48 2.50
C GLY A 77 12.68 4.77 1.68
N ARG A 78 13.72 5.56 1.94
CA ARG A 78 13.96 6.81 1.20
C ARG A 78 14.70 6.55 -0.11
N GLY A 79 15.55 5.54 -0.12
CA GLY A 79 16.43 5.21 -1.23
C GLY A 79 15.74 4.59 -2.45
N PRO A 80 16.52 4.36 -3.53
CA PRO A 80 16.04 3.80 -4.79
C PRO A 80 15.93 2.25 -4.75
N GLY A 81 15.56 1.65 -3.63
CA GLY A 81 15.43 0.19 -3.51
C GLY A 81 15.72 -0.34 -2.11
N TRP A 82 15.84 -1.67 -2.02
CA TRP A 82 16.09 -2.41 -0.78
C TRP A 82 17.46 -2.07 -0.22
N GLN A 83 17.47 -1.03 0.60
CA GLN A 83 18.57 -0.67 1.49
C GLN A 83 18.12 -0.97 2.92
N PRO A 84 19.02 -1.36 3.83
CA PRO A 84 18.70 -1.73 5.22
C PRO A 84 18.28 -0.53 6.09
N GLU A 85 17.53 0.41 5.52
CA GLU A 85 16.89 1.53 6.22
C GLU A 85 15.61 1.10 6.96
N LEU A 86 14.97 0.01 6.53
CA LEU A 86 13.74 -0.53 7.12
C LEU A 86 14.05 -1.75 7.99
N GLU A 87 13.19 -1.98 8.98
CA GLU A 87 13.18 -3.26 9.68
C GLU A 87 12.83 -4.42 8.72
N LEU A 88 13.13 -5.64 9.16
CA LEU A 88 12.90 -6.83 8.36
C LEU A 88 11.39 -7.14 8.29
N PRO A 89 10.92 -7.88 7.26
CA PRO A 89 9.50 -8.14 7.07
C PRO A 89 8.80 -8.70 8.32
N TRP A 90 9.46 -9.56 9.08
CA TRP A 90 8.90 -10.18 10.29
C TRP A 90 8.77 -9.20 11.45
N ASP A 91 9.64 -8.19 11.56
CA ASP A 91 9.58 -7.17 12.61
C ASP A 91 8.41 -6.20 12.33
N ILE A 92 8.29 -5.76 11.06
CA ILE A 92 7.13 -4.98 10.60
C ILE A 92 5.84 -5.77 10.79
N TRP A 93 5.86 -7.05 10.42
CA TRP A 93 4.72 -7.94 10.61
C TRP A 93 4.32 -8.05 12.07
N ALA A 94 5.29 -8.21 12.99
CA ALA A 94 5.01 -8.32 14.42
C ALA A 94 4.31 -7.05 14.95
N GLY A 95 4.79 -5.86 14.59
CA GLY A 95 4.15 -4.60 14.98
C GLY A 95 2.71 -4.45 14.45
N LEU A 96 2.49 -4.81 13.18
CA LEU A 96 1.15 -4.82 12.59
C LEU A 96 0.27 -5.89 13.25
N PHE A 97 0.83 -7.06 13.55
CA PHE A 97 0.10 -8.16 14.15
C PHE A 97 -0.35 -7.83 15.56
N ASP A 98 0.55 -7.37 16.40
CA ASP A 98 0.26 -7.01 17.78
C ASP A 98 -0.79 -5.91 17.85
N ARG A 99 -0.67 -4.89 17.00
CA ARG A 99 -1.58 -3.75 17.03
C ARG A 99 -2.93 -4.01 16.37
N PHE A 100 -2.95 -4.69 15.24
CA PHE A 100 -4.14 -4.76 14.38
C PHE A 100 -4.70 -6.17 14.23
N GLY A 101 -3.90 -7.23 14.29
CA GLY A 101 -4.38 -8.59 14.08
C GLY A 101 -3.75 -9.24 12.86
N ARG A 102 -4.55 -9.88 12.01
CA ARG A 102 -3.98 -10.62 10.88
C ARG A 102 -3.27 -9.63 9.95
N ALA A 103 -1.99 -9.86 9.72
CA ALA A 103 -1.19 -9.06 8.82
C ALA A 103 -0.31 -9.97 7.96
N LYS A 104 0.14 -9.42 6.84
CA LYS A 104 1.10 -10.04 5.94
C LYS A 104 2.12 -8.98 5.55
N VAL A 105 3.40 -9.33 5.52
CA VAL A 105 4.48 -8.47 5.01
C VAL A 105 5.43 -9.36 4.20
N GLU A 106 5.69 -8.97 2.96
CA GLU A 106 6.55 -9.73 2.04
C GLU A 106 7.44 -8.78 1.25
N ALA A 107 8.64 -9.25 0.91
CA ALA A 107 9.50 -8.57 -0.06
C ALA A 107 8.81 -8.48 -1.43
N CYS A 108 8.93 -7.33 -2.08
CA CYS A 108 8.46 -7.16 -3.45
C CYS A 108 9.36 -7.92 -4.42
N ASN A 109 8.91 -9.11 -4.86
CA ASN A 109 9.67 -9.94 -5.82
C ASN A 109 9.64 -9.38 -7.26
N SER A 110 8.58 -8.64 -7.63
CA SER A 110 8.43 -7.96 -8.92
C SER A 110 7.63 -6.68 -8.74
N GLN A 111 8.22 -5.53 -9.07
CA GLN A 111 7.56 -4.23 -8.95
C GLN A 111 6.27 -4.18 -9.78
N GLU A 112 6.30 -4.69 -11.01
CA GLU A 112 5.14 -4.74 -11.91
C GLU A 112 3.97 -5.53 -11.31
N ALA A 113 4.24 -6.72 -10.77
CA ALA A 113 3.21 -7.59 -10.22
C ALA A 113 2.54 -6.97 -8.98
N VAL A 114 3.32 -6.38 -8.08
CA VAL A 114 2.79 -5.84 -6.82
C VAL A 114 2.06 -4.51 -7.05
N THR A 115 2.56 -3.65 -7.92
CA THR A 115 1.90 -2.38 -8.27
C THR A 115 0.58 -2.60 -9.01
N GLY A 116 0.56 -3.53 -9.98
CA GLY A 116 -0.69 -3.95 -10.64
C GLY A 116 -1.68 -4.58 -9.67
N TYR A 117 -1.18 -5.36 -8.69
CA TYR A 117 -2.00 -5.93 -7.62
C TYR A 117 -2.58 -4.87 -6.70
N CYS A 118 -1.81 -3.89 -6.23
CA CYS A 118 -2.32 -2.80 -5.40
C CYS A 118 -3.30 -1.90 -6.19
N ALA A 119 -3.00 -1.60 -7.45
CA ALA A 119 -3.90 -0.82 -8.31
C ALA A 119 -5.23 -1.53 -8.56
N LYS A 120 -5.26 -2.87 -8.59
CA LYS A 120 -6.52 -3.65 -8.65
C LYS A 120 -7.50 -3.27 -7.53
N TYR A 121 -7.01 -2.97 -6.34
CA TYR A 121 -7.86 -2.65 -5.17
C TYR A 121 -8.33 -1.20 -5.14
N LEU A 122 -7.76 -0.31 -5.95
CA LEU A 122 -8.25 1.07 -6.08
C LEU A 122 -9.62 1.18 -6.72
N LEU A 123 -10.07 0.16 -7.45
CA LEU A 123 -11.31 0.23 -8.23
C LEU A 123 -12.12 -1.06 -8.13
N LYS A 124 -11.82 -1.91 -7.13
CA LYS A 124 -12.44 -3.23 -7.01
C LYS A 124 -13.92 -3.12 -6.64
N GLN A 125 -14.35 -2.03 -6.00
CA GLN A 125 -15.75 -1.84 -5.63
C GLN A 125 -16.28 -0.44 -5.94
N GLN A 126 -16.17 0.01 -7.19
CA GLN A 126 -16.84 1.24 -7.68
C GLN A 126 -18.38 1.27 -7.48
N SER A 127 -19.00 0.19 -7.00
CA SER A 127 -20.43 0.12 -6.62
C SER A 127 -20.71 0.31 -5.12
N ARG A 128 -19.69 0.44 -4.26
CA ARG A 128 -19.82 0.62 -2.81
C ARG A 128 -18.87 1.71 -2.29
N VAL A 129 -19.25 2.33 -1.18
CA VAL A 129 -18.79 3.64 -0.66
C VAL A 129 -17.32 3.68 -0.17
N CYS A 130 -16.41 2.81 -0.60
CA CYS A 130 -14.99 3.00 -0.31
C CYS A 130 -14.07 2.19 -1.22
N ASP A 131 -13.62 2.82 -2.30
CA ASP A 131 -12.25 2.64 -2.76
C ASP A 131 -11.47 3.87 -2.24
N TYR A 132 -10.84 3.75 -1.05
CA TYR A 132 -10.13 4.86 -0.41
C TYR A 132 -8.65 4.55 -0.33
N TYR A 133 -7.80 5.47 -0.79
CA TYR A 133 -6.36 5.32 -0.73
C TYR A 133 -5.69 6.59 -0.26
N GLU A 134 -4.50 6.44 0.32
CA GLU A 134 -3.65 7.55 0.71
C GLU A 134 -2.19 7.28 0.34
N VAL A 135 -1.50 8.38 0.04
CA VAL A 135 -0.09 8.45 -0.28
C VAL A 135 0.61 9.05 0.94
N PHE A 136 1.48 8.26 1.59
CA PHE A 136 2.19 8.65 2.81
C PHE A 136 3.68 8.85 2.55
N GLY A 137 4.28 9.77 3.30
CA GLY A 137 5.71 10.12 3.21
C GLY A 137 5.91 11.61 2.91
N ASN A 138 7.16 12.07 2.96
CA ASN A 138 7.51 13.45 2.63
C ASN A 138 8.03 13.57 1.18
N LYS A 139 8.13 14.81 0.68
CA LYS A 139 8.60 15.10 -0.68
C LYS A 139 9.93 14.42 -1.02
N ASN A 140 10.87 14.36 -0.08
CA ASN A 140 12.19 13.80 -0.31
C ASN A 140 12.15 12.28 -0.46
N ALA A 141 11.34 11.59 0.37
CA ALA A 141 11.14 10.16 0.23
C ALA A 141 10.61 9.83 -1.17
N TRP A 142 9.56 10.52 -1.62
CA TRP A 142 8.99 10.31 -2.95
C TRP A 142 9.96 10.70 -4.08
N HIS A 143 10.71 11.79 -3.96
CA HIS A 143 11.68 12.19 -4.98
C HIS A 143 12.81 11.17 -5.14
N ASN A 144 13.41 10.73 -4.03
CA ASN A 144 14.57 9.83 -4.01
C ASN A 144 14.19 8.36 -4.29
N GLY A 145 12.91 8.03 -4.14
CA GLY A 145 12.40 6.69 -4.36
C GLY A 145 12.04 6.34 -5.78
N ARG A 146 12.17 7.29 -6.71
CA ARG A 146 11.93 7.02 -8.12
C ARG A 146 12.89 5.96 -8.61
N ASP A 147 12.40 5.05 -9.43
CA ASP A 147 13.27 4.18 -10.19
C ASP A 147 13.92 5.01 -11.31
N LEU A 148 15.23 5.21 -11.21
CA LEU A 148 15.99 6.00 -12.18
C LEU A 148 16.55 5.13 -13.32
N THR A 149 16.27 3.81 -13.33
CA THR A 149 16.75 2.89 -14.36
C THR A 149 15.83 2.82 -15.60
N THR A 150 14.70 3.52 -15.57
CA THR A 150 13.69 3.57 -16.65
C THR A 150 13.75 4.84 -17.52
N LEU A 151 14.88 5.57 -17.52
CA LEU A 151 15.15 6.71 -18.43
C LEU A 151 15.81 6.28 -19.73
#